data_AF-A0A962ATR5-F1
#
_entry.id   AF-A0A962ATR5-F1
#
_cell.length_a   1.000
_cell.length_b   1.000
_cell.length_c   1.000
_cell.angle_alpha   90.00
_cell.angle_beta   90.00
_cell.angle_gamma   90.00
#
_symmetry.space_group_name_H-M   'P 1'
#
loop_
_entity.id
_entity.type
_entity.pdbx_description
1 polymer ?
#
loop_
_entity_poly.entity_id
_entity_poly.type
_entity_poly.pdbx_seq_one_letter_code
_entity_poly.pdbx_strand_id
1 'polypeptide(L)'
;MSRATMQAAVSHQGRGGPFDLDDTASYRAWRDRKLGAYPRSVEDLLVEIADPAALTAAEHAAIRDRCARANMAVYVVAGAPRDERAQRAAVLALGPQLGLTAVEDHRSRDGDGLVAIEVVETGGRLGYIPYTSRPIAWHTDGYYNYHGPDRAVQAMLLHCVRDADGGENRLLDYEIAYIRLRDEDPGHIAALMHADAMAIPENVEPDGKVRPVNIGPVFYVDPRAGALGMRYTARTRSIAWREDAATQKAVSALTRILADEPLTIATRLRPGTGLVCNNVLHDRTGFASAGSGGRLLYRIRYHGLIA
;
A
#
# COMPACT_ATOMS: atom_id res chain seq x y z
N MET A 1 7.90 -13.73 37.40
CA MET A 1 6.42 -13.74 37.32
C MET A 1 6.04 -14.46 36.04
N SER A 2 5.20 -15.49 36.13
CA SER A 2 5.09 -16.56 35.12
C SER A 2 4.32 -16.14 33.86
N ARG A 3 4.55 -16.91 32.79
CA ARG A 3 3.93 -16.89 31.45
C ARG A 3 2.39 -16.96 31.41
N ALA A 4 1.71 -16.95 32.56
CA ALA A 4 0.27 -17.15 32.70
C ALA A 4 -0.56 -15.84 32.83
N THR A 5 0.07 -14.67 32.68
CA THR A 5 -0.63 -13.37 32.84
C THR A 5 -0.67 -12.52 31.57
N MET A 6 -0.22 -13.05 30.43
CA MET A 6 -0.32 -12.40 29.10
C MET A 6 -1.41 -13.05 28.22
N GLN A 7 -2.39 -13.70 28.83
CA GLN A 7 -3.51 -14.34 28.13
C GLN A 7 -4.84 -13.77 28.63
N ALA A 8 -4.95 -12.44 28.60
CA ALA A 8 -6.18 -11.70 28.86
C ALA A 8 -6.06 -10.26 28.33
N ALA A 9 -5.84 -10.10 27.01
CA ALA A 9 -5.97 -8.80 26.33
C ALA A 9 -6.15 -8.98 24.81
N VAL A 10 -7.09 -9.84 24.39
CA VAL A 10 -7.60 -9.85 23.01
C VAL A 10 -9.12 -9.97 23.06
N SER A 11 -9.78 -8.89 23.44
CA SER A 11 -11.25 -8.83 23.47
C SER A 11 -11.76 -7.41 23.29
N HIS A 12 -11.30 -6.76 22.23
CA HIS A 12 -12.05 -5.69 21.56
C HIS A 12 -11.91 -5.87 20.04
N GLN A 13 -12.38 -7.01 19.52
CA GLN A 13 -12.98 -7.00 18.19
C GLN A 13 -14.25 -6.16 18.32
N GLY A 14 -14.35 -5.08 17.53
CA GLY A 14 -15.58 -4.31 17.43
C GLY A 14 -16.74 -5.27 17.11
N ARG A 15 -17.78 -5.28 17.93
CA ARG A 15 -18.94 -6.16 17.72
C ARG A 15 -19.66 -5.71 16.46
N GLY A 16 -19.67 -6.55 15.42
CA GLY A 16 -20.40 -6.33 14.18
C GLY A 16 -19.68 -5.49 13.12
N GLY A 17 -20.10 -5.66 11.86
CA GLY A 17 -19.54 -4.99 10.69
C GLY A 17 -18.90 -5.94 9.68
N PRO A 18 -18.47 -5.44 8.50
CA PRO A 18 -18.04 -6.29 7.39
C PRO A 18 -16.72 -7.03 7.62
N PHE A 19 -15.97 -6.68 8.67
CA PHE A 19 -14.71 -7.32 9.03
C PHE A 19 -14.80 -8.24 10.25
N ASP A 20 -15.97 -8.28 10.91
CA ASP A 20 -16.31 -9.32 11.88
C ASP A 20 -16.66 -10.60 11.12
N LEU A 21 -15.99 -11.71 11.44
CA LEU A 21 -16.16 -12.97 10.73
C LEU A 21 -17.50 -13.63 11.03
N ASP A 22 -18.09 -13.35 12.19
CA ASP A 22 -19.39 -13.89 12.59
C ASP A 22 -20.56 -13.07 12.01
N ASP A 23 -20.34 -11.81 11.64
CA ASP A 23 -21.33 -10.94 10.99
C ASP A 23 -21.36 -11.12 9.47
N THR A 24 -21.92 -12.25 9.03
CA THR A 24 -22.05 -12.59 7.62
C THR A 24 -22.97 -11.62 6.85
N ALA A 25 -23.97 -11.03 7.51
CA ALA A 25 -24.93 -10.14 6.86
C ALA A 25 -24.28 -8.81 6.45
N SER A 26 -23.56 -8.17 7.38
CA SER A 26 -22.81 -6.95 7.09
C SER A 26 -21.74 -7.17 6.03
N TYR A 27 -21.03 -8.31 6.10
CA TYR A 27 -20.05 -8.69 5.08
C TYR A 27 -20.66 -8.77 3.69
N ARG A 28 -21.75 -9.53 3.50
CA ARG A 28 -22.37 -9.70 2.18
C ARG A 28 -22.84 -8.37 1.61
N ALA A 29 -23.50 -7.54 2.43
CA ALA A 29 -23.98 -6.24 1.99
C ALA A 29 -22.83 -5.29 1.58
N TRP A 30 -21.74 -5.28 2.34
CA TRP A 30 -20.54 -4.51 2.00
C TRP A 30 -19.84 -5.05 0.74
N ARG A 31 -19.64 -6.36 0.66
CA ARG A 31 -19.04 -7.05 -0.49
C ARG A 31 -19.77 -6.72 -1.79
N ASP A 32 -21.10 -6.86 -1.80
CA ASP A 32 -21.90 -6.66 -3.00
C ASP A 32 -21.84 -5.19 -3.46
N ARG A 33 -21.86 -4.23 -2.52
CA ARG A 33 -21.63 -2.80 -2.84
C ARG A 33 -20.23 -2.56 -3.38
N LYS A 34 -19.19 -3.12 -2.74
CA LYS A 34 -17.79 -2.94 -3.14
C LYS A 34 -17.58 -3.47 -4.55
N LEU A 35 -17.97 -4.71 -4.83
CA LEU A 35 -17.83 -5.35 -6.14
C LEU A 35 -18.68 -4.67 -7.23
N GLY A 36 -19.87 -4.17 -6.87
CA GLY A 36 -20.76 -3.47 -7.79
C GLY A 36 -20.22 -2.10 -8.23
N ALA A 37 -19.50 -1.39 -7.35
CA ALA A 37 -18.95 -0.07 -7.62
C ALA A 37 -17.47 -0.07 -8.05
N TYR A 38 -16.78 -1.22 -7.98
CA TYR A 38 -15.34 -1.31 -8.21
C TYR A 38 -14.97 -0.94 -9.66
N PRO A 39 -13.93 -0.10 -9.87
CA PRO A 39 -13.46 0.31 -11.19
C PRO A 39 -12.98 -0.89 -12.02
N ARG A 40 -13.14 -0.79 -13.34
CA ARG A 40 -12.78 -1.86 -14.30
C ARG A 40 -11.56 -1.53 -15.13
N SER A 41 -11.16 -0.26 -15.16
CA SER A 41 -9.95 0.18 -15.84
C SER A 41 -9.29 1.35 -15.11
N VAL A 42 -8.12 1.77 -15.58
CA VAL A 42 -7.42 2.94 -15.02
C VAL A 42 -8.20 4.22 -15.27
N GLU A 43 -8.97 4.31 -16.36
CA GLU A 43 -9.77 5.47 -16.72
C GLU A 43 -10.83 5.78 -15.66
N ASP A 44 -11.41 4.75 -15.03
CA ASP A 44 -12.35 4.91 -13.91
C ASP A 44 -11.70 5.53 -12.66
N LEU A 45 -10.37 5.45 -12.56
CA LEU A 45 -9.56 5.99 -11.46
C LEU A 45 -9.02 7.39 -11.74
N LEU A 46 -9.09 7.87 -12.99
CA LEU A 46 -8.45 9.13 -13.39
C LEU A 46 -9.17 10.34 -12.79
N VAL A 47 -8.38 11.28 -12.26
CA VAL A 47 -8.82 12.60 -11.84
C VAL A 47 -7.82 13.63 -12.35
N GLU A 48 -8.27 14.53 -13.22
CA GLU A 48 -7.46 15.69 -13.59
C GLU A 48 -7.48 16.72 -12.45
N ILE A 49 -6.30 17.27 -12.10
CA ILE A 49 -6.14 18.32 -11.09
C ILE A 49 -5.40 19.51 -11.68
N ALA A 50 -5.92 20.72 -11.48
CA ALA A 50 -5.33 21.94 -12.00
C ALA A 50 -4.14 22.43 -11.14
N ASP A 51 -4.35 22.50 -9.82
CA ASP A 51 -3.32 22.94 -8.87
C ASP A 51 -3.23 22.00 -7.66
N PRO A 52 -2.16 21.20 -7.55
CA PRO A 52 -1.94 20.31 -6.41
C PRO A 52 -1.83 21.03 -5.06
N ALA A 53 -1.58 22.34 -5.04
CA ALA A 53 -1.55 23.14 -3.82
C ALA A 53 -2.92 23.73 -3.43
N ALA A 54 -3.91 23.67 -4.32
CA ALA A 54 -5.22 24.28 -4.13
C ALA A 54 -6.30 23.48 -4.88
N LEU A 55 -6.59 22.26 -4.40
CA LEU A 55 -7.64 21.44 -4.99
C LEU A 55 -9.00 22.13 -4.85
N THR A 56 -9.72 22.21 -5.95
CA THR A 56 -11.13 22.59 -5.96
C THR A 56 -11.96 21.55 -5.22
N ALA A 57 -13.16 21.94 -4.77
CA ALA A 57 -14.09 21.01 -4.13
C ALA A 57 -14.46 19.81 -5.02
N ALA A 58 -14.51 20.02 -6.34
CA ALA A 58 -14.82 18.98 -7.31
C ALA A 58 -13.68 17.95 -7.46
N GLU A 59 -12.43 18.42 -7.57
CA GLU A 59 -11.24 17.55 -7.61
C GLU A 59 -11.11 16.74 -6.32
N HIS A 60 -11.35 17.40 -5.18
CA HIS A 60 -11.38 16.74 -3.87
C HIS A 60 -12.43 15.63 -3.80
N ALA A 61 -13.66 15.92 -4.22
CA ALA A 61 -14.75 14.95 -4.20
C ALA A 61 -14.50 13.79 -5.16
N ALA A 62 -13.88 14.06 -6.32
CA ALA A 62 -13.52 13.03 -7.27
C ALA A 62 -12.48 12.07 -6.66
N ILE A 63 -11.36 12.57 -6.12
CA ILE A 63 -10.35 11.71 -5.48
C ILE A 63 -10.97 10.85 -4.37
N ARG A 64 -11.78 11.46 -3.50
CA ARG A 64 -12.50 10.75 -2.43
C ARG A 64 -13.40 9.64 -2.93
N ASP A 65 -14.20 9.91 -3.97
CA ASP A 65 -15.08 8.91 -4.56
C ASP A 65 -14.30 7.68 -5.04
N ARG A 66 -13.18 7.89 -5.74
CA ARG A 66 -12.35 6.79 -6.24
C ARG A 66 -11.69 6.02 -5.09
N CYS A 67 -11.18 6.73 -4.08
CA CYS A 67 -10.64 6.12 -2.87
C CYS A 67 -11.71 5.33 -2.07
N ALA A 68 -12.95 5.82 -1.98
CA ALA A 68 -14.03 5.07 -1.33
C ALA A 68 -14.38 3.77 -2.08
N ARG A 69 -14.36 3.83 -3.42
CA ARG A 69 -14.70 2.67 -4.27
C ARG A 69 -13.59 1.64 -4.36
N ALA A 70 -12.32 2.06 -4.34
CA ALA A 70 -11.19 1.20 -4.69
C ALA A 70 -9.91 1.42 -3.86
N ASN A 71 -9.97 2.20 -2.78
CA ASN A 71 -8.82 2.60 -1.97
C ASN A 71 -7.71 3.34 -2.76
N MET A 72 -7.98 3.81 -3.98
CA MET A 72 -6.99 4.47 -4.83
C MET A 72 -7.62 5.44 -5.82
N ALA A 73 -6.84 6.43 -6.25
CA ALA A 73 -7.13 7.31 -7.39
C ALA A 73 -5.82 7.58 -8.15
N VAL A 74 -5.91 7.75 -9.47
CA VAL A 74 -4.79 8.17 -10.31
C VAL A 74 -5.04 9.61 -10.72
N TYR A 75 -4.17 10.53 -10.32
CA TYR A 75 -4.31 11.93 -10.70
C TYR A 75 -3.39 12.31 -11.86
N VAL A 76 -3.82 13.32 -12.61
CA VAL A 76 -3.04 13.96 -13.68
C VAL A 76 -2.99 15.45 -13.40
N VAL A 77 -1.79 16.02 -13.24
CA VAL A 77 -1.64 17.47 -13.13
C VAL A 77 -1.83 18.10 -14.50
N ALA A 78 -2.78 19.01 -14.63
CA ALA A 78 -3.11 19.66 -15.89
C ALA A 78 -1.94 20.52 -16.42
N GLY A 79 -1.84 20.58 -17.74
CA GLY A 79 -0.80 21.35 -18.45
C GLY A 79 0.46 20.54 -18.75
N ALA A 80 1.49 21.24 -19.24
CA ALA A 80 2.77 20.61 -19.57
C ALA A 80 3.53 20.18 -18.30
N PRO A 81 4.34 19.10 -18.35
CA PRO A 81 5.17 18.69 -17.25
C PRO A 81 6.04 19.86 -16.74
N ARG A 82 5.93 20.16 -15.45
CA ARG A 82 6.73 21.19 -14.80
C ARG A 82 8.16 20.70 -14.58
N ASP A 83 9.09 21.60 -14.27
CA ASP A 83 10.43 21.17 -13.86
C ASP A 83 10.41 20.34 -12.56
N GLU A 84 11.52 19.67 -12.25
CA GLU A 84 11.63 18.78 -11.09
C GLU A 84 11.32 19.50 -9.76
N ARG A 85 11.77 20.75 -9.61
CA ARG A 85 11.55 21.54 -8.38
C ARG A 85 10.07 21.84 -8.18
N ALA A 86 9.38 22.26 -9.24
CA ALA A 86 7.95 22.54 -9.21
C ALA A 86 7.13 21.26 -8.99
N GLN A 87 7.54 20.12 -9.57
CA GLN A 87 6.89 18.83 -9.31
C GLN A 87 7.08 18.38 -7.85
N ARG A 88 8.27 18.57 -7.26
CA ARG A 88 8.50 18.27 -5.84
C ARG A 88 7.57 19.09 -4.94
N ALA A 89 7.50 20.41 -5.19
CA ALA A 89 6.64 21.31 -4.43
C ALA A 89 5.15 20.92 -4.55
N ALA A 90 4.70 20.54 -5.75
CA ALA A 90 3.34 20.06 -5.98
C ALA A 90 3.02 18.80 -5.16
N VAL A 91 3.93 17.82 -5.12
CA VAL A 91 3.74 16.59 -4.35
C VAL A 91 3.66 16.85 -2.85
N LEU A 92 4.52 17.71 -2.32
CA LEU A 92 4.51 18.11 -0.91
C LEU A 92 3.23 18.85 -0.52
N ALA A 93 2.65 19.63 -1.43
CA ALA A 93 1.43 20.38 -1.19
C ALA A 93 0.16 19.51 -1.28
N LEU A 94 0.16 18.46 -2.12
CA LEU A 94 -1.03 17.65 -2.41
C LEU A 94 -1.51 16.80 -1.21
N GLY A 95 -0.58 16.19 -0.48
CA GLY A 95 -0.93 15.34 0.68
C GLY A 95 -1.83 16.05 1.71
N PRO A 96 -1.42 17.23 2.22
CA PRO A 96 -2.24 18.02 3.14
C PRO A 96 -3.62 18.41 2.62
N GLN A 97 -3.79 18.66 1.32
CA GLN A 97 -5.12 18.91 0.75
C GLN A 97 -6.03 17.72 1.07
N LEU A 98 -5.54 16.50 0.84
CA LEU A 98 -6.25 15.23 1.05
C LEU A 98 -6.34 14.77 2.51
N GLY A 99 -6.01 15.64 3.48
CA GLY A 99 -6.00 15.31 4.91
C GLY A 99 -4.80 14.45 5.36
N LEU A 100 -3.85 14.17 4.47
CA LEU A 100 -2.67 13.37 4.75
C LEU A 100 -1.55 14.24 5.34
N THR A 101 -1.50 14.34 6.66
CA THR A 101 -0.54 15.20 7.39
C THR A 101 0.47 14.42 8.25
N ALA A 102 0.11 13.21 8.70
CA ALA A 102 0.97 12.37 9.53
C ALA A 102 1.98 11.58 8.68
N VAL A 103 3.03 12.26 8.20
CA VAL A 103 4.07 11.63 7.37
C VAL A 103 4.88 10.61 8.16
N GLU A 104 5.12 9.43 7.58
CA GLU A 104 5.93 8.37 8.19
C GLU A 104 7.40 8.79 8.29
N ASP A 105 7.97 8.64 9.48
CA ASP A 105 9.40 8.81 9.68
C ASP A 105 10.16 7.52 9.32
N HIS A 106 10.95 7.56 8.26
CA HIS A 106 11.73 6.41 7.82
C HIS A 106 13.06 6.82 7.18
N ARG A 107 14.08 5.97 7.30
CA ARG A 107 15.47 6.27 6.93
C ARG A 107 15.75 6.75 5.50
N SER A 108 14.81 6.60 4.56
CA SER A 108 15.02 6.93 3.15
C SER A 108 14.39 8.25 2.74
N ARG A 109 13.62 8.90 3.62
CA ARG A 109 13.01 10.20 3.34
C ARG A 109 14.03 11.33 3.47
N ASP A 110 13.81 12.39 2.73
CA ASP A 110 14.46 13.68 2.97
C ASP A 110 13.81 14.39 4.17
N GLY A 111 14.37 15.53 4.61
CA GLY A 111 13.87 16.25 5.80
C GLY A 111 12.37 16.60 5.76
N ASP A 112 11.82 16.77 4.56
CA ASP A 112 10.41 17.08 4.28
C ASP A 112 9.50 15.84 4.15
N GLY A 113 10.06 14.63 4.28
CA GLY A 113 9.29 13.40 4.21
C GLY A 113 9.17 12.76 2.83
N LEU A 114 9.65 13.44 1.79
CA LEU A 114 9.63 12.92 0.42
C LEU A 114 10.82 12.00 0.15
N VAL A 115 10.57 10.97 -0.66
CA VAL A 115 11.59 10.04 -1.16
C VAL A 115 11.69 10.19 -2.67
N ALA A 116 12.89 10.50 -3.17
CA ALA A 116 13.22 10.32 -4.58
C ALA A 116 13.58 8.86 -4.86
N ILE A 117 12.77 8.19 -5.68
CA ILE A 117 12.96 6.82 -6.13
C ILE A 117 13.58 6.85 -7.53
N GLU A 118 14.89 6.67 -7.56
CA GLU A 118 15.71 6.56 -8.78
C GLU A 118 16.61 5.33 -8.69
N VAL A 119 17.12 4.87 -9.83
CA VAL A 119 18.16 3.83 -9.83
C VAL A 119 19.42 4.42 -9.22
N VAL A 120 19.95 3.75 -8.19
CA VAL A 120 21.20 4.16 -7.54
C VAL A 120 22.28 3.12 -7.79
N GLU A 121 23.47 3.58 -8.16
CA GLU A 121 24.64 2.72 -8.38
C GLU A 121 25.58 2.69 -7.17
N THR A 122 25.42 3.64 -6.23
CA THR A 122 26.24 3.77 -5.02
C THR A 122 25.42 4.23 -3.81
N GLY A 123 26.01 4.18 -2.62
CA GLY A 123 25.42 4.73 -1.37
C GLY A 123 24.47 3.78 -0.64
N GLY A 124 23.91 4.25 0.48
CA GLY A 124 23.11 3.43 1.42
C GLY A 124 21.77 2.90 0.87
N ARG A 125 21.34 3.37 -0.31
CA ARG A 125 20.14 2.89 -1.02
C ARG A 125 20.47 1.76 -2.03
N LEU A 126 21.75 1.49 -2.27
CA LEU A 126 22.21 0.45 -3.20
C LEU A 126 21.69 -0.94 -2.80
N GLY A 127 21.20 -1.70 -3.78
CA GLY A 127 20.71 -3.07 -3.61
C GLY A 127 19.25 -3.19 -3.16
N TYR A 128 18.65 -2.12 -2.63
CA TYR A 128 17.21 -2.09 -2.33
C TYR A 128 16.39 -2.04 -3.62
N ILE A 129 15.51 -3.03 -3.81
CA ILE A 129 14.77 -3.24 -5.08
C ILE A 129 14.09 -1.97 -5.63
N PRO A 130 13.45 -1.09 -4.80
CA PRO A 130 12.86 0.16 -5.30
C PRO A 130 13.82 1.05 -6.09
N TYR A 131 15.11 1.02 -5.74
CA TYR A 131 16.18 1.82 -6.36
C TYR A 131 16.99 1.01 -7.39
N THR A 132 16.36 0.00 -8.00
CA THR A 132 16.91 -0.78 -9.12
C THR A 132 15.89 -0.86 -10.26
N SER A 133 16.37 -1.20 -11.46
CA SER A 133 15.55 -1.45 -12.65
C SER A 133 14.80 -2.79 -12.64
N ARG A 134 15.02 -3.63 -11.62
CA ARG A 134 14.42 -4.96 -11.49
C ARG A 134 12.91 -4.87 -11.16
N PRO A 135 12.11 -5.87 -11.54
CA PRO A 135 10.71 -5.93 -11.10
C PRO A 135 10.59 -5.94 -9.58
N ILE A 136 9.48 -5.42 -9.07
CA ILE A 136 9.09 -5.45 -7.67
C ILE A 136 7.85 -6.34 -7.58
N ALA A 137 7.88 -7.38 -6.76
CA ALA A 137 6.74 -8.26 -6.52
C ALA A 137 5.65 -7.56 -5.69
N TRP A 138 4.45 -8.14 -5.67
CA TRP A 138 3.32 -7.66 -4.88
C TRP A 138 3.69 -7.31 -3.44
N HIS A 139 3.30 -6.12 -3.01
CA HIS A 139 3.50 -5.64 -1.64
C HIS A 139 2.55 -4.48 -1.32
N THR A 140 2.43 -4.16 -0.04
CA THR A 140 2.00 -2.82 0.42
C THR A 140 3.23 -2.09 0.94
N ASP A 141 3.23 -0.76 0.95
CA ASP A 141 4.39 -0.02 1.45
C ASP A 141 4.49 -0.06 2.99
N GLY A 142 5.71 -0.01 3.52
CA GLY A 142 5.94 -0.04 4.97
C GLY A 142 5.83 -1.41 5.64
N TYR A 143 5.67 -2.49 4.87
CA TYR A 143 5.52 -3.85 5.41
C TYR A 143 6.67 -4.31 6.34
N TYR A 144 7.85 -3.70 6.26
CA TYR A 144 8.99 -3.98 7.16
C TYR A 144 8.81 -3.50 8.60
N ASN A 145 7.89 -2.58 8.86
CA ASN A 145 7.88 -1.78 10.08
C ASN A 145 6.47 -1.68 10.70
N TYR A 146 5.82 -2.83 10.91
CA TYR A 146 4.51 -2.86 11.55
C TYR A 146 4.65 -2.88 13.08
N HIS A 147 4.05 -1.91 13.76
CA HIS A 147 4.06 -1.79 15.22
C HIS A 147 2.65 -1.68 15.82
N GLY A 148 1.65 -2.13 15.07
CA GLY A 148 0.23 -1.93 15.37
C GLY A 148 -0.46 -1.07 14.30
N PRO A 149 -1.81 -1.09 14.26
CA PRO A 149 -2.57 -0.36 13.25
C PRO A 149 -2.34 1.17 13.26
N ASP A 150 -2.06 1.74 14.43
CA ASP A 150 -1.85 3.16 14.65
C ASP A 150 -0.53 3.68 14.06
N ARG A 151 0.46 2.80 13.89
CA ARG A 151 1.78 3.12 13.32
C ARG A 151 2.02 2.49 11.95
N ALA A 152 1.01 1.83 11.39
CA ALA A 152 1.10 1.27 10.05
C ALA A 152 1.14 2.40 9.01
N VAL A 153 1.75 2.11 7.86
CA VAL A 153 1.55 2.94 6.66
C VAL A 153 0.17 2.64 6.12
N GLN A 154 -0.69 3.64 6.09
CA GLN A 154 -2.10 3.50 5.69
C GLN A 154 -2.41 4.19 4.39
N ALA A 155 -1.62 5.20 4.00
CA ALA A 155 -1.71 5.82 2.69
C ALA A 155 -0.33 6.11 2.12
N MET A 156 -0.29 6.25 0.79
CA MET A 156 0.88 6.72 0.07
C MET A 156 0.48 7.61 -1.10
N LEU A 157 1.39 8.50 -1.45
CA LEU A 157 1.37 9.30 -2.66
C LEU A 157 2.62 8.91 -3.47
N LEU A 158 2.42 8.55 -4.74
CA LEU A 158 3.48 8.28 -5.71
C LEU A 158 3.29 9.21 -6.91
N HIS A 159 4.33 9.88 -7.36
CA HIS A 159 4.28 10.85 -8.46
C HIS A 159 5.39 10.57 -9.46
N CYS A 160 5.07 10.56 -10.75
CA CYS A 160 6.05 10.37 -11.81
C CYS A 160 6.58 11.71 -12.31
N VAL A 161 7.87 11.94 -12.09
CA VAL A 161 8.60 13.10 -12.60
C VAL A 161 9.19 12.80 -13.97
N ARG A 162 9.81 11.62 -14.09
CA ARG A 162 10.38 11.08 -15.33
C ARG A 162 10.01 9.60 -15.42
N ASP A 163 9.44 9.19 -16.55
CA ASP A 163 9.16 7.77 -16.82
C ASP A 163 10.35 7.08 -17.49
N ALA A 164 10.18 5.79 -17.78
CA ALA A 164 11.12 4.99 -18.55
C ALA A 164 10.34 4.01 -19.43
N ASP A 165 11.04 3.31 -20.31
CA ASP A 165 10.46 2.20 -21.04
C ASP A 165 10.29 0.99 -20.11
N GLY A 166 9.06 0.49 -19.98
CA GLY A 166 8.62 -0.41 -18.91
C GLY A 166 8.24 0.28 -17.60
N GLY A 167 8.20 -0.48 -16.51
CA GLY A 167 7.88 0.03 -15.17
C GLY A 167 6.38 0.26 -14.95
N GLU A 168 5.55 -0.47 -15.69
CA GLU A 168 4.11 -0.64 -15.44
C GLU A 168 3.89 -1.12 -14.01
N ASN A 169 2.88 -0.56 -13.35
CA ASN A 169 2.40 -1.01 -12.06
C ASN A 169 1.14 -1.84 -12.26
N ARG A 170 0.97 -2.91 -11.49
CA ARG A 170 -0.34 -3.50 -11.24
C ARG A 170 -0.80 -3.08 -9.86
N LEU A 171 -2.07 -2.71 -9.75
CA LEU A 171 -2.70 -2.21 -8.53
C LEU A 171 -3.90 -3.09 -8.18
N LEU A 172 -4.03 -3.44 -6.90
CA LEU A 172 -5.17 -4.17 -6.38
C LEU A 172 -5.57 -3.64 -5.00
N ASP A 173 -6.83 -3.26 -4.85
CA ASP A 173 -7.38 -2.98 -3.52
C ASP A 173 -7.35 -4.25 -2.67
N TYR A 174 -6.72 -4.18 -1.50
CA TYR A 174 -6.65 -5.32 -0.59
C TYR A 174 -8.02 -5.75 -0.06
N GLU A 175 -9.04 -4.90 -0.15
CA GLU A 175 -10.43 -5.29 0.14
C GLU A 175 -10.97 -6.29 -0.87
N ILE A 176 -10.53 -6.25 -2.14
CA ILE A 176 -10.86 -7.28 -3.11
C ILE A 176 -10.18 -8.60 -2.74
N ALA A 177 -8.90 -8.57 -2.38
CA ALA A 177 -8.20 -9.77 -1.91
C ALA A 177 -8.88 -10.35 -0.65
N TYR A 178 -9.30 -9.51 0.29
CA TYR A 178 -10.06 -9.91 1.47
C TYR A 178 -11.38 -10.60 1.09
N ILE A 179 -12.16 -10.01 0.19
CA ILE A 179 -13.42 -10.57 -0.31
C ILE A 179 -13.19 -11.95 -0.91
N ARG A 180 -12.21 -12.09 -1.83
CA ARG A 180 -11.91 -13.37 -2.47
C ARG A 180 -11.54 -14.45 -1.47
N LEU A 181 -10.70 -14.12 -0.50
CA LEU A 181 -10.29 -15.04 0.55
C LEU A 181 -11.46 -15.45 1.44
N ARG A 182 -12.29 -14.48 1.87
CA ARG A 182 -13.43 -14.74 2.76
C ARG A 182 -14.56 -15.50 2.06
N ASP A 183 -14.79 -15.25 0.77
CA ASP A 183 -15.74 -16.02 -0.04
C ASP A 183 -15.28 -17.48 -0.24
N GLU A 184 -13.98 -17.72 -0.33
CA GLU A 184 -13.42 -19.08 -0.40
C GLU A 184 -13.50 -19.81 0.96
N ASP A 185 -13.00 -19.17 2.03
CA ASP A 185 -13.07 -19.67 3.40
C ASP A 185 -12.81 -18.52 4.40
N PRO A 186 -13.75 -18.17 5.31
CA PRO A 186 -13.48 -17.18 6.35
C PRO A 186 -12.29 -17.56 7.26
N GLY A 187 -11.94 -18.84 7.34
CA GLY A 187 -10.73 -19.33 8.00
C GLY A 187 -9.42 -18.80 7.39
N HIS A 188 -9.41 -18.46 6.09
CA HIS A 188 -8.26 -17.79 5.49
C HIS A 188 -8.03 -16.40 6.06
N ILE A 189 -9.11 -15.63 6.24
CA ILE A 189 -9.03 -14.32 6.89
C ILE A 189 -8.63 -14.47 8.35
N ALA A 190 -9.22 -15.41 9.08
CA ALA A 190 -8.84 -15.66 10.48
C ALA A 190 -7.34 -15.97 10.63
N ALA A 191 -6.79 -16.81 9.75
CA ALA A 191 -5.37 -17.15 9.75
C ALA A 191 -4.48 -15.93 9.43
N LEU A 192 -4.85 -15.14 8.42
CA LEU A 192 -4.09 -13.96 7.98
C LEU A 192 -4.26 -12.73 8.88
N MET A 193 -5.30 -12.67 9.72
CA MET A 193 -5.48 -11.65 10.76
C MET A 193 -4.80 -12.00 12.08
N HIS A 194 -4.24 -13.20 12.21
CA HIS A 194 -3.54 -13.59 13.42
C HIS A 194 -2.28 -12.74 13.64
N ALA A 195 -2.02 -12.34 14.89
CA ALA A 195 -0.90 -11.46 15.25
C ALA A 195 0.47 -11.98 14.79
N ASP A 196 0.63 -13.31 14.76
CA ASP A 196 1.86 -13.98 14.31
C ASP A 196 1.85 -14.48 12.85
N ALA A 197 0.90 -14.06 12.01
CA ALA A 197 0.73 -14.62 10.66
C ALA A 197 1.99 -14.50 9.80
N MET A 198 2.62 -13.31 9.78
CA MET A 198 3.78 -13.00 8.93
C MET A 198 4.92 -12.39 9.75
N ALA A 199 6.09 -13.03 9.69
CA ALA A 199 7.33 -12.61 10.33
C ALA A 199 8.38 -12.21 9.28
N ILE A 200 8.96 -11.03 9.46
CA ILE A 200 10.13 -10.59 8.71
C ILE A 200 11.33 -10.72 9.64
N PRO A 201 12.35 -11.51 9.30
CA PRO A 201 13.48 -11.75 10.18
C PRO A 201 14.28 -10.46 10.41
N GLU A 202 15.10 -10.54 11.43
CA GLU A 202 16.11 -9.54 11.72
C GLU A 202 17.00 -9.27 10.50
N ASN A 203 17.47 -8.04 10.36
CA ASN A 203 18.48 -7.68 9.39
C ASN A 203 19.52 -6.77 10.03
N VAL A 204 20.79 -7.15 9.91
CA VAL A 204 21.93 -6.34 10.31
C VAL A 204 22.39 -5.52 9.09
N GLU A 205 22.38 -4.19 9.23
CA GLU A 205 22.86 -3.27 8.21
C GLU A 205 24.41 -3.20 8.20
N PRO A 206 25.04 -2.76 7.09
CA PRO A 206 26.50 -2.64 7.02
C PRO A 206 27.12 -1.71 8.07
N ASP A 207 26.35 -0.76 8.61
CA ASP A 207 26.76 0.16 9.68
C ASP A 207 26.59 -0.43 11.09
N GLY A 208 26.20 -1.71 11.18
CA GLY A 208 25.98 -2.42 12.44
C GLY A 208 24.62 -2.21 13.08
N LYS A 209 23.74 -1.36 12.51
CA LYS A 209 22.37 -1.22 13.02
C LYS A 209 21.56 -2.48 12.76
N VAL A 210 20.76 -2.85 13.75
CA VAL A 210 19.91 -4.04 13.68
C VAL A 210 18.46 -3.60 13.51
N ARG A 211 17.83 -4.02 12.41
CA ARG A 211 16.37 -4.03 12.30
C ARG A 211 15.87 -5.33 12.94
N PRO A 212 15.13 -5.28 14.05
CA PRO A 212 14.68 -6.49 14.73
C PRO A 212 13.69 -7.29 13.85
N VAL A 213 13.38 -8.51 14.30
CA VAL A 213 12.26 -9.28 13.74
C VAL A 213 10.98 -8.44 13.82
N ASN A 214 10.20 -8.42 12.73
CA ASN A 214 8.93 -7.71 12.66
C ASN A 214 7.81 -8.70 12.35
N ILE A 215 7.06 -9.04 13.39
CA ILE A 215 5.97 -10.01 13.37
C ILE A 215 4.64 -9.25 13.40
N GLY A 216 3.68 -9.71 12.62
CA GLY A 216 2.38 -9.07 12.57
C GLY A 216 1.38 -9.82 11.69
N PRO A 217 0.11 -9.41 11.73
CA PRO A 217 -0.90 -9.91 10.81
C PRO A 217 -0.66 -9.39 9.39
N VAL A 218 -1.29 -10.05 8.42
CA VAL A 218 -1.40 -9.57 7.03
C VAL A 218 -2.58 -8.61 6.88
N PHE A 219 -3.72 -8.93 7.48
CA PHE A 219 -4.89 -8.05 7.55
C PHE A 219 -5.13 -7.59 8.98
N TYR A 220 -5.53 -6.34 9.16
CA TYR A 220 -5.89 -5.80 10.47
C TYR A 220 -7.04 -4.81 10.32
N VAL A 221 -7.77 -4.57 11.40
CA VAL A 221 -8.78 -3.50 11.45
C VAL A 221 -8.20 -2.35 12.25
N ASP A 222 -8.17 -1.14 11.68
CA ASP A 222 -7.78 0.06 12.41
C ASP A 222 -8.90 0.41 13.41
N PRO A 223 -8.64 0.38 14.73
CA PRO A 223 -9.65 0.67 15.74
C PRO A 223 -10.15 2.12 15.70
N ARG A 224 -9.43 3.06 15.07
CA ARG A 224 -9.82 4.48 14.97
C ARG A 224 -10.86 4.69 13.87
N ALA A 225 -10.72 3.99 12.76
CA ALA A 225 -11.54 4.17 11.56
C ALA A 225 -12.54 3.03 11.32
N GLY A 226 -12.36 1.86 11.97
CA GLY A 226 -13.07 0.63 11.62
C GLY A 226 -12.72 0.10 10.23
N ALA A 227 -11.66 0.63 9.61
CA ALA A 227 -11.24 0.30 8.26
C ALA A 227 -10.31 -0.91 8.24
N LEU A 228 -10.40 -1.72 7.18
CA LEU A 228 -9.45 -2.79 6.92
C LEU A 228 -8.12 -2.16 6.47
N GLY A 229 -7.01 -2.70 6.96
CA GLY A 229 -5.67 -2.41 6.47
C GLY A 229 -4.94 -3.71 6.12
N MET A 230 -3.92 -3.58 5.28
CA MET A 230 -3.07 -4.70 4.88
C MET A 230 -1.58 -4.39 5.02
N ARG A 231 -0.82 -5.38 5.44
CA ARG A 231 0.65 -5.39 5.49
C ARG A 231 1.13 -6.66 4.81
N TYR A 232 1.69 -6.55 3.60
CA TYR A 232 2.01 -7.73 2.81
C TYR A 232 3.24 -7.58 1.94
N THR A 233 3.90 -8.71 1.67
CA THR A 233 4.89 -8.86 0.62
C THR A 233 4.88 -10.28 0.05
N ALA A 234 5.01 -10.41 -1.26
CA ALA A 234 5.17 -11.68 -1.96
C ALA A 234 6.64 -12.16 -2.01
N ARG A 235 7.55 -11.51 -1.27
CA ARG A 235 8.93 -11.97 -1.18
C ARG A 235 9.00 -13.35 -0.55
N THR A 236 9.69 -14.28 -1.21
CA THR A 236 9.91 -15.65 -0.71
C THR A 236 11.17 -15.76 0.15
N ARG A 237 12.11 -14.83 -0.02
CA ARG A 237 13.31 -14.73 0.80
C ARG A 237 13.04 -13.80 1.97
N SER A 238 13.49 -14.21 3.14
CA SER A 238 13.40 -13.40 4.36
C SER A 238 11.95 -13.07 4.75
N ILE A 239 11.03 -14.03 4.56
CA ILE A 239 9.68 -14.01 5.11
C ILE A 239 9.42 -15.39 5.71
N ALA A 240 8.98 -15.43 6.96
CA ALA A 240 8.50 -16.62 7.63
C ALA A 240 7.00 -16.46 7.91
N TRP A 241 6.26 -17.56 7.76
CA TRP A 241 4.84 -17.63 8.02
C TRP A 241 4.61 -18.46 9.29
N ARG A 242 3.51 -18.22 10.00
CA ARG A 242 3.12 -19.06 11.14
C ARG A 242 3.08 -20.54 10.70
N GLU A 243 3.69 -21.42 11.51
CA GLU A 243 3.88 -22.83 11.18
C GLU A 243 2.63 -23.68 11.49
N ASP A 244 1.52 -23.40 10.83
CA ASP A 244 0.30 -24.20 10.92
C ASP A 244 -0.48 -24.28 9.60
N ALA A 245 -1.17 -25.41 9.42
CA ALA A 245 -1.86 -25.75 8.17
C ALA A 245 -2.85 -24.69 7.69
N ALA A 246 -3.51 -23.96 8.59
CA ALA A 246 -4.46 -22.92 8.21
C ALA A 246 -3.75 -21.72 7.59
N THR A 247 -2.63 -21.27 8.18
CA THR A 247 -1.82 -20.18 7.62
C THR A 247 -1.22 -20.56 6.26
N GLN A 248 -0.68 -21.77 6.08
CA GLN A 248 -0.13 -22.14 4.77
C GLN A 248 -1.19 -22.23 3.67
N LYS A 249 -2.39 -22.71 3.99
CA LYS A 249 -3.53 -22.70 3.06
C LYS A 249 -3.92 -21.27 2.68
N ALA A 250 -4.04 -20.38 3.67
CA ALA A 250 -4.41 -18.99 3.43
C ALA A 250 -3.36 -18.23 2.59
N VAL A 251 -2.06 -18.46 2.86
CA VAL A 251 -0.96 -17.89 2.06
C VAL A 251 -1.00 -18.41 0.62
N SER A 252 -1.29 -19.71 0.43
CA SER A 252 -1.41 -20.30 -0.89
C SER A 252 -2.61 -19.73 -1.66
N ALA A 253 -3.75 -19.54 -0.99
CA ALA A 253 -4.93 -18.93 -1.56
C ALA A 253 -4.67 -17.47 -1.97
N LEU A 254 -4.07 -16.67 -1.08
CA LEU A 254 -3.69 -15.28 -1.39
C LEU A 254 -2.72 -15.22 -2.57
N THR A 255 -1.71 -16.09 -2.60
CA THR A 255 -0.74 -16.15 -3.71
C THR A 255 -1.42 -16.45 -5.05
N ARG A 256 -2.38 -17.41 -5.06
CA ARG A 256 -3.18 -17.72 -6.26
C ARG A 256 -4.05 -16.55 -6.69
N ILE A 257 -4.73 -15.89 -5.75
CA ILE A 257 -5.58 -14.71 -6.04
C ILE A 257 -4.74 -13.60 -6.66
N LEU A 258 -3.58 -13.27 -6.07
CA LEU A 258 -2.72 -12.20 -6.59
C LEU A 258 -2.07 -12.52 -7.95
N ALA A 259 -2.04 -13.79 -8.36
CA ALA A 259 -1.51 -14.17 -9.66
C ALA A 259 -2.45 -13.81 -10.81
N ASP A 260 -3.78 -13.87 -10.60
CA ASP A 260 -4.78 -13.86 -11.69
C ASP A 260 -6.08 -13.11 -11.33
N GLU A 261 -6.09 -12.22 -10.34
CA GLU A 261 -7.30 -11.46 -9.99
C GLU A 261 -7.73 -10.52 -11.15
N PRO A 262 -8.93 -10.70 -11.73
CA PRO A 262 -9.38 -9.92 -12.89
C PRO A 262 -9.64 -8.44 -12.60
N LEU A 263 -9.81 -8.06 -11.33
CA LEU A 263 -9.96 -6.67 -10.89
C LEU A 263 -8.63 -5.95 -10.67
N THR A 264 -7.51 -6.57 -11.04
CA THR A 264 -6.20 -5.93 -11.06
C THR A 264 -6.16 -4.84 -12.14
N ILE A 265 -5.79 -3.62 -11.76
CA ILE A 265 -5.68 -2.48 -12.69
C ILE A 265 -4.22 -2.24 -13.02
N ALA A 266 -3.87 -2.36 -14.30
CA ALA A 266 -2.53 -2.06 -14.80
C ALA A 266 -2.42 -0.59 -15.24
N THR A 267 -1.33 0.08 -14.88
CA THR A 267 -1.05 1.46 -15.30
C THR A 267 0.44 1.77 -15.33
N ARG A 268 0.88 2.55 -16.33
CA ARG A 268 2.21 3.16 -16.35
C ARG A 268 2.07 4.66 -16.16
N LEU A 269 2.50 5.14 -14.99
CA LEU A 269 2.53 6.56 -14.70
C LEU A 269 3.43 7.29 -15.72
N ARG A 270 2.92 8.41 -16.23
CA ARG A 270 3.60 9.35 -17.11
C ARG A 270 4.06 10.59 -16.31
N PRO A 271 5.02 11.37 -16.80
CA PRO A 271 5.40 12.65 -16.19
C PRO A 271 4.18 13.52 -15.86
N GLY A 272 4.08 14.00 -14.61
CA GLY A 272 2.95 14.79 -14.14
C GLY A 272 1.74 13.98 -13.65
N THR A 273 1.79 12.64 -13.70
CA THR A 273 0.74 11.76 -13.16
C THR A 273 1.18 11.10 -11.86
N GLY A 274 0.23 10.74 -11.01
CA GLY A 274 0.53 10.04 -9.77
C GLY A 274 -0.60 9.18 -9.26
N LEU A 275 -0.25 8.30 -8.33
CA LEU A 275 -1.17 7.47 -7.56
C LEU A 275 -1.30 8.07 -6.16
N VAL A 276 -2.53 8.27 -5.70
CA VAL A 276 -2.82 8.46 -4.28
C VAL A 276 -3.70 7.31 -3.83
N CYS A 277 -3.31 6.62 -2.76
CA CYS A 277 -4.04 5.44 -2.32
C CYS A 277 -3.91 5.19 -0.82
N ASN A 278 -4.88 4.46 -0.28
CA ASN A 278 -4.86 3.90 1.06
C ASN A 278 -3.94 2.67 1.11
N ASN A 279 -2.69 2.81 0.65
CA ASN A 279 -1.62 1.81 0.65
C ASN A 279 -2.02 0.44 0.05
N VAL A 280 -2.68 0.49 -1.11
CA VAL A 280 -3.16 -0.70 -1.83
C VAL A 280 -2.02 -1.64 -2.24
N LEU A 281 -2.34 -2.90 -2.51
CA LEU A 281 -1.37 -3.84 -3.07
C LEU A 281 -0.90 -3.33 -4.42
N HIS A 282 0.41 -3.36 -4.61
CA HIS A 282 1.00 -3.00 -5.89
C HIS A 282 2.27 -3.79 -6.18
N ASP A 283 2.54 -3.92 -7.47
CA ASP A 283 3.78 -4.46 -7.99
C ASP A 283 4.28 -3.57 -9.13
N ARG A 284 5.47 -3.89 -9.67
CA ARG A 284 6.02 -3.16 -10.80
C ARG A 284 6.83 -4.09 -11.69
N THR A 285 6.66 -3.98 -13.00
CA THR A 285 7.55 -4.61 -13.98
C THR A 285 8.97 -4.05 -13.89
N GLY A 286 9.91 -4.71 -14.57
CA GLY A 286 11.24 -4.12 -14.82
C GLY A 286 11.15 -2.97 -15.83
N PHE A 287 12.19 -2.16 -15.91
CA PHE A 287 12.26 -1.06 -16.88
C PHE A 287 13.69 -0.86 -17.39
N ALA A 288 13.82 -0.29 -18.59
CA ALA A 288 15.11 0.08 -19.16
C ALA A 288 15.63 1.37 -18.53
N SER A 289 16.89 1.40 -18.11
CA SER A 289 17.53 2.57 -17.49
C SER A 289 18.45 3.34 -18.45
N ALA A 290 18.28 3.18 -19.76
CA ALA A 290 19.19 3.73 -20.77
C ALA A 290 18.73 5.13 -21.24
N GLY A 291 19.32 6.20 -20.69
CA GLY A 291 19.11 7.59 -21.12
C GLY A 291 19.53 8.62 -20.08
N SER A 292 19.86 9.84 -20.50
CA SER A 292 20.25 10.92 -19.58
C SER A 292 19.07 11.33 -18.70
N GLY A 293 19.10 10.95 -17.42
CA GLY A 293 18.17 11.39 -16.37
C GLY A 293 17.39 10.26 -15.66
N GLY A 294 17.32 9.06 -16.25
CA GLY A 294 16.67 7.89 -15.64
C GLY A 294 15.18 8.09 -15.26
N ARG A 295 14.59 7.02 -14.71
CA ARG A 295 13.24 7.06 -14.12
C ARG A 295 13.30 7.72 -12.75
N LEU A 296 12.45 8.72 -12.52
CA LEU A 296 12.29 9.38 -11.22
C LEU A 296 10.83 9.36 -10.78
N LEU A 297 10.58 8.76 -9.62
CA LEU A 297 9.33 8.93 -8.89
C LEU A 297 9.57 9.64 -7.56
N TYR A 298 8.62 10.46 -7.13
CA TYR A 298 8.52 10.93 -5.77
C TYR A 298 7.50 10.12 -4.99
N ARG A 299 7.82 9.82 -3.73
CA ARG A 299 6.92 9.10 -2.84
C ARG A 299 6.86 9.73 -1.45
N ILE A 300 5.65 9.79 -0.90
CA ILE A 300 5.41 10.09 0.52
C ILE A 300 4.50 9.00 1.09
N ARG A 301 4.73 8.61 2.35
CA ARG A 301 3.97 7.59 3.08
C ARG A 301 3.39 8.21 4.34
N TYR A 302 2.18 7.78 4.73
CA TYR A 302 1.41 8.42 5.81
C TYR A 302 0.80 7.42 6.79
N HIS A 303 0.72 7.84 8.06
CA HIS A 303 -0.05 7.21 9.13
C HIS A 303 -1.47 7.80 9.15
N GLY A 304 -2.29 7.40 8.19
CA GLY A 304 -3.69 7.84 8.07
C GLY A 304 -4.25 7.47 6.71
N LEU A 305 -5.57 7.36 6.63
CA LEU A 305 -6.28 7.15 5.36
C LEU A 305 -6.58 8.48 4.69
N ILE A 306 -6.77 8.43 3.38
CA ILE A 306 -7.31 9.55 2.60
C ILE A 306 -8.75 9.80 3.09
N ALA A 307 -9.02 11.05 3.49
CA ALA A 307 -10.32 11.51 3.95
C ALA A 307 -11.25 11.83 2.78
#